data_AF-A0A1C3KPE4-F1
#
_entry.id   AF-A0A1C3KPE4-F1
#
_cell.length_a   1.000
_cell.length_b   1.000
_cell.length_c   1.000
_cell.angle_alpha   90.00
_cell.angle_beta   90.00
_cell.angle_gamma   90.00
#
_symmetry.space_group_name_H-M   'P 1'
#
loop_
_entity.id
_entity.type
_entity.pdbx_description
1 polymer ?
#
loop_
_entity_poly.entity_id
_entity_poly.type
_entity_poly.pdbx_seq_one_letter_code
_entity_poly.pdbx_strand_id
1 'polypeptide(L)'
;MERHNQGKMKREEIEEMVKNSLKSGDGDEHPYFLQQNNIYWETGHRTYIPFFHFLIHKYTNKIIDDQIRKFTNSVKSVHHTPFVFYKEGHFRSYYGDPDVNMVFNLKKNTNFVFNSTGTLNSHNLLSSNCSYDKPTYIFDQILMSAFKLDLKNALEGVA
;
A
#
# COMPACT_ATOMS: atom_id res chain seq x y z
N MET A 1 -43.85 -22.59 -45.25
CA MET A 1 -42.63 -21.76 -45.43
C MET A 1 -42.01 -21.56 -44.04
N GLU A 2 -41.51 -22.64 -43.40
CA GLU A 2 -41.13 -22.63 -41.97
C GLU A 2 -39.94 -23.54 -41.71
N ARG A 3 -38.79 -23.25 -42.32
CA ARG A 3 -37.53 -23.98 -42.06
C ARG A 3 -36.34 -23.06 -41.77
N HIS A 4 -36.59 -21.86 -41.26
CA HIS A 4 -35.52 -20.90 -40.94
C HIS A 4 -35.42 -20.44 -39.48
N ASN A 5 -36.38 -20.76 -38.59
CA ASN A 5 -36.36 -20.25 -37.21
C ASN A 5 -35.82 -21.20 -36.14
N GLN A 6 -35.70 -22.51 -36.39
CA GLN A 6 -35.23 -23.45 -35.36
C GLN A 6 -33.71 -23.45 -35.15
N GLY A 7 -32.93 -22.99 -36.12
CA GLY A 7 -31.46 -22.92 -36.01
C GLY A 7 -30.93 -21.69 -35.28
N LYS A 8 -31.73 -20.62 -35.21
CA LYS A 8 -31.32 -19.33 -34.62
C LYS A 8 -31.50 -19.33 -33.09
N MET A 9 -32.65 -19.81 -32.60
CA MET A 9 -32.91 -19.95 -31.15
C MET A 9 -31.88 -20.83 -30.43
N LYS A 10 -31.45 -21.94 -31.06
CA LYS A 10 -30.44 -22.83 -30.45
C LYS A 10 -29.06 -22.19 -30.32
N ARG A 11 -28.69 -21.26 -31.22
CA ARG A 11 -27.39 -20.59 -31.16
C ARG A 11 -27.35 -19.55 -30.06
N GLU A 12 -28.41 -18.78 -29.90
CA GLU A 12 -28.52 -17.76 -28.83
C GLU A 12 -28.48 -18.41 -27.44
N GLU A 13 -29.17 -19.54 -27.26
CA GLU A 13 -29.15 -20.32 -26.01
C GLU A 13 -27.77 -20.95 -25.74
N ILE A 14 -27.10 -21.46 -26.79
CA ILE A 14 -25.71 -21.96 -26.68
C ILE A 14 -24.74 -20.82 -26.36
N GLU A 15 -24.90 -19.64 -26.96
CA GLU A 15 -24.07 -18.47 -26.69
C GLU A 15 -24.25 -17.96 -25.26
N GLU A 16 -25.46 -18.02 -24.71
CA GLU A 16 -25.74 -17.72 -23.30
C GLU A 16 -25.12 -18.75 -22.35
N MET A 17 -25.21 -20.06 -22.68
CA MET A 17 -24.54 -21.12 -21.93
C MET A 17 -23.02 -21.00 -21.98
N VAL A 18 -22.44 -20.57 -23.12
CA VAL A 18 -21.00 -20.31 -23.29
C VAL A 18 -20.57 -19.03 -22.55
N LYS A 19 -21.44 -18.01 -22.48
CA LYS A 19 -21.21 -16.80 -21.69
C LYS A 19 -21.18 -17.11 -20.18
N ASN A 20 -22.04 -18.03 -19.73
CA ASN A 20 -22.09 -18.53 -18.35
C ASN A 20 -21.16 -19.73 -18.09
N SER A 21 -20.45 -20.21 -19.11
CA SER A 21 -19.50 -21.33 -19.00
C SER A 21 -18.21 -20.81 -18.39
N LEU A 22 -17.85 -21.34 -17.22
CA LEU A 22 -16.57 -21.28 -16.49
C LEU A 22 -15.43 -20.52 -17.22
N LYS A 23 -15.55 -19.19 -17.34
CA LYS A 23 -14.47 -18.35 -17.87
C LYS A 23 -13.45 -18.16 -16.76
N SER A 24 -12.30 -18.80 -16.94
CA SER A 24 -11.09 -18.54 -16.16
C SER A 24 -10.60 -17.14 -16.48
N GLY A 25 -10.88 -16.19 -15.59
CA GLY A 25 -10.16 -14.93 -15.47
C GLY A 25 -10.50 -13.89 -16.54
N ASP A 26 -11.50 -13.06 -16.25
CA ASP A 26 -11.36 -11.63 -16.50
C ASP A 26 -11.80 -10.91 -15.22
N GLY A 27 -10.99 -9.95 -14.79
CA GLY A 27 -10.92 -9.48 -13.42
C GLY A 27 -12.09 -8.60 -12.93
N ASP A 28 -12.08 -8.44 -11.61
CA ASP A 28 -12.76 -7.48 -10.72
C ASP A 28 -14.20 -7.71 -10.21
N GLU A 29 -15.03 -8.58 -10.80
CA GLU A 29 -16.44 -8.64 -10.35
C GLU A 29 -17.01 -10.02 -9.94
N HIS A 30 -16.23 -11.11 -9.96
CA HIS A 30 -16.75 -12.42 -9.54
C HIS A 30 -15.97 -13.05 -8.35
N PRO A 31 -16.64 -13.37 -7.22
CA PRO A 31 -16.01 -13.96 -6.03
C PRO A 31 -15.65 -15.45 -6.19
N TYR A 32 -15.86 -16.04 -7.37
CA TYR A 32 -15.64 -17.46 -7.65
C TYR A 32 -14.46 -17.63 -8.60
N PHE A 33 -13.25 -17.64 -8.05
CA PHE A 33 -12.05 -18.01 -8.81
C PHE A 33 -12.03 -19.51 -9.08
N LEU A 34 -11.74 -19.89 -10.33
CA LEU A 34 -11.53 -21.28 -10.70
C LEU A 34 -10.16 -21.75 -10.21
N GLN A 35 -10.09 -22.99 -9.74
CA GLN A 35 -8.84 -23.61 -9.32
C GLN A 35 -7.90 -23.74 -10.54
N GLN A 36 -6.81 -22.98 -10.55
CA GLN A 36 -5.85 -22.97 -11.67
C GLN A 36 -4.80 -24.07 -11.56
N ASN A 37 -4.50 -24.54 -10.35
CA ASN A 37 -3.42 -25.48 -10.08
C ASN A 37 -3.92 -26.77 -9.43
N ASN A 38 -3.20 -27.86 -9.68
CA ASN A 38 -3.47 -29.15 -9.03
C ASN A 38 -3.08 -29.09 -7.54
N ILE A 39 -3.93 -29.66 -6.69
CA ILE A 39 -3.65 -29.87 -5.27
C ILE A 39 -3.35 -31.36 -5.10
N TYR A 40 -2.12 -31.71 -4.72
CA TYR A 40 -1.70 -33.09 -4.52
C TYR A 40 -0.92 -33.27 -3.21
N TRP A 41 -0.82 -34.51 -2.75
CA TRP A 41 -0.01 -34.89 -1.60
C TRP A 41 0.99 -35.97 -2.02
N GLU A 42 2.26 -35.76 -1.74
CA GLU A 42 3.32 -36.64 -2.20
C GLU A 42 3.39 -37.95 -1.38
N THR A 43 3.89 -39.00 -2.02
CA THR A 43 4.14 -40.28 -1.36
C THR A 43 5.26 -40.11 -0.32
N GLY A 44 4.96 -40.41 0.94
CA GLY A 44 5.91 -40.29 2.05
C GLY A 44 5.78 -39.00 2.88
N HIS A 45 4.98 -38.03 2.44
CA HIS A 45 4.68 -36.85 3.24
C HIS A 45 3.78 -37.22 4.44
N ARG A 46 4.21 -36.88 5.66
CA ARG A 46 3.47 -37.17 6.91
C ARG A 46 2.51 -36.03 7.24
N THR A 47 1.27 -36.36 7.60
CA THR A 47 0.22 -35.37 7.91
C THR A 47 0.25 -34.89 9.37
N TYR A 48 0.82 -35.67 10.30
CA TYR A 48 0.87 -35.38 11.75
C TYR A 48 -0.51 -35.19 12.44
N ILE A 49 -1.60 -35.57 11.77
CA ILE A 49 -2.96 -35.50 12.29
C ILE A 49 -3.39 -36.92 12.71
N PRO A 50 -3.67 -37.18 14.00
CA PRO A 50 -4.15 -38.48 14.46
C PRO A 50 -5.61 -38.72 14.07
N PHE A 51 -6.07 -39.97 14.12
CA PHE A 51 -7.43 -40.36 13.74
C PHE A 51 -8.53 -39.69 14.60
N PHE A 52 -8.20 -39.28 15.83
CA PHE A 52 -9.11 -38.61 16.76
C PHE A 52 -8.98 -37.08 16.76
N HIS A 53 -8.33 -36.47 15.77
CA HIS A 53 -8.12 -35.02 15.72
C HIS A 53 -9.42 -34.21 15.84
N PHE A 54 -10.54 -34.72 15.34
CA PHE A 54 -11.85 -34.08 15.47
C PHE A 54 -12.36 -33.98 16.92
N LEU A 55 -11.85 -34.83 17.84
CA LEU A 55 -12.15 -34.78 19.27
C LEU A 55 -11.23 -33.81 20.03
N ILE A 56 -10.12 -33.40 19.42
CA ILE A 56 -9.15 -32.51 20.05
C ILE A 56 -9.58 -31.07 19.80
N HIS A 57 -10.14 -30.44 20.82
CA HIS A 57 -10.45 -29.02 20.78
C HIS A 57 -9.27 -28.18 21.29
N LYS A 58 -9.08 -27.01 20.66
CA LYS A 58 -8.12 -26.03 21.15
C LYS A 58 -8.62 -25.49 22.48
N TYR A 59 -7.73 -25.41 23.45
CA TYR A 59 -8.02 -24.93 24.80
C TYR A 59 -6.99 -23.89 25.22
N THR A 60 -7.43 -22.87 25.96
CA THR A 60 -6.56 -21.80 26.47
C THR A 60 -6.83 -21.58 27.96
N ASN A 61 -5.77 -21.58 28.76
CA ASN A 61 -5.85 -21.29 30.19
C ASN A 61 -6.08 -19.81 30.49
N LYS A 62 -5.87 -18.92 29.51
CA LYS A 62 -5.91 -17.47 29.71
C LYS A 62 -7.18 -16.98 30.41
N ILE A 63 -8.34 -17.52 30.01
CA ILE A 63 -9.63 -17.11 30.59
C ILE A 63 -9.72 -17.49 32.07
N ILE A 64 -9.31 -18.72 32.42
CA ILE A 64 -9.32 -19.21 33.80
C ILE A 64 -8.32 -18.42 34.63
N ASP A 65 -7.11 -18.22 34.10
CA ASP A 65 -6.06 -17.46 34.78
C ASP A 65 -6.52 -16.01 35.06
N ASP A 66 -7.17 -15.36 34.09
CA ASP A 66 -7.70 -14.01 34.25
C ASP A 66 -8.88 -13.94 35.24
N GLN A 67 -9.71 -14.98 35.32
CA GLN A 67 -10.76 -15.09 36.34
C GLN A 67 -10.16 -15.26 37.75
N ILE A 68 -9.19 -16.16 37.91
CA ILE A 68 -8.49 -16.39 39.17
C ILE A 68 -7.76 -15.11 39.61
N ARG A 69 -7.09 -14.41 38.68
CA ARG A 69 -6.41 -13.14 38.95
C ARG A 69 -7.38 -12.05 39.39
N LYS A 70 -8.56 -11.97 38.77
CA LYS A 70 -9.65 -11.05 39.19
C LYS A 70 -10.19 -11.41 40.57
N PHE A 71 -10.36 -12.70 40.86
CA PHE A 71 -10.90 -13.20 42.13
C PHE A 71 -9.93 -12.99 43.30
N THR A 72 -8.66 -13.36 43.12
CA THR A 72 -7.60 -13.24 44.14
C THR A 72 -7.07 -11.82 44.30
N ASN A 73 -7.59 -10.85 43.52
CA ASN A 73 -7.16 -9.46 43.49
C ASN A 73 -5.64 -9.29 43.29
N SER A 74 -5.06 -10.22 42.51
CA SER A 74 -3.63 -10.25 42.21
C SER A 74 -3.24 -9.12 41.25
N VAL A 75 -1.93 -8.95 41.02
CA VAL A 75 -1.36 -7.87 40.22
C VAL A 75 -1.97 -7.85 38.82
N LYS A 76 -2.59 -6.73 38.47
CA LYS A 76 -3.18 -6.50 37.15
C LYS A 76 -2.12 -5.99 36.18
N SER A 77 -2.27 -6.35 34.91
CA SER A 77 -1.41 -5.83 33.85
C SER A 77 -1.58 -4.32 33.69
N VAL A 78 -0.51 -3.62 33.28
CA VAL A 78 -0.50 -2.18 32.98
C VAL A 78 -1.48 -1.83 31.83
N HIS A 79 -1.91 -2.82 31.05
CA HIS A 79 -2.95 -2.65 30.04
C HIS A 79 -4.33 -2.32 30.62
N HIS A 80 -4.58 -2.50 31.93
CA HIS A 80 -5.83 -2.04 32.54
C HIS A 80 -5.86 -0.54 32.81
N THR A 81 -4.72 0.14 32.79
CA THR A 81 -4.67 1.60 32.97
C THR A 81 -4.70 2.30 31.61
N PRO A 82 -5.66 3.22 31.37
CA PRO A 82 -5.80 3.89 30.07
C PRO A 82 -4.61 4.79 29.73
N PHE A 83 -3.90 5.30 30.73
CA PHE A 83 -2.75 6.15 30.54
C PHE A 83 -1.48 5.32 30.29
N VAL A 84 -0.64 5.75 29.33
CA VAL A 84 0.61 5.07 28.99
C VAL A 84 1.79 5.87 29.54
N PHE A 85 2.47 5.32 30.56
CA PHE A 85 3.53 6.03 31.28
C PHE A 85 4.89 6.07 30.58
N TYR A 86 5.17 5.18 29.62
CA TYR A 86 6.48 5.13 28.95
C TYR A 86 6.61 6.10 27.77
N LYS A 87 5.53 6.79 27.37
CA LYS A 87 5.52 7.81 26.31
C LYS A 87 4.65 8.98 26.75
N GLU A 88 5.13 10.21 26.57
CA GLU A 88 4.38 11.41 26.95
C GLU A 88 3.06 11.52 26.17
N GLY A 89 1.96 11.74 26.89
CA GLY A 89 0.67 12.09 26.28
C GLY A 89 0.03 10.99 25.45
N HIS A 90 0.24 9.72 25.76
CA HIS A 90 -0.39 8.60 25.05
C HIS A 90 -1.52 7.95 25.86
N PHE A 91 -2.61 7.58 25.18
CA PHE A 91 -3.78 6.92 25.76
C PHE A 91 -4.11 5.63 25.02
N ARG A 92 -4.60 4.62 25.76
CA ARG A 92 -5.10 3.35 25.21
C ARG A 92 -6.58 3.48 24.88
N SER A 93 -6.94 3.12 23.64
CA SER A 93 -8.31 2.84 23.24
C SER A 93 -8.55 1.34 23.30
N TYR A 94 -9.64 0.93 23.94
CA TYR A 94 -9.98 -0.48 24.18
C TYR A 94 -11.10 -0.93 23.25
N TYR A 95 -10.94 -2.13 22.68
CA TYR A 95 -11.96 -2.76 21.85
C TYR A 95 -12.67 -3.86 22.63
N GLY A 96 -13.51 -3.46 23.59
CA GLY A 96 -14.29 -4.38 24.42
C GLY A 96 -13.50 -5.13 25.50
N ASP A 97 -12.19 -5.30 25.35
CA ASP A 97 -11.32 -5.96 26.33
C ASP A 97 -10.00 -5.18 26.58
N PRO A 98 -9.53 -5.05 27.83
CA PRO A 98 -8.22 -4.46 28.16
C PRO A 98 -7.03 -5.09 27.43
N ASP A 99 -7.08 -6.38 27.08
CA ASP A 99 -6.04 -7.08 26.33
C ASP A 99 -5.96 -6.63 24.87
N VAL A 100 -7.05 -6.10 24.33
CA VAL A 100 -7.13 -5.62 22.94
C VAL A 100 -7.21 -4.10 22.95
N ASN A 101 -6.03 -3.47 22.90
CA ASN A 101 -5.91 -2.03 22.93
C ASN A 101 -4.97 -1.47 21.86
N MET A 102 -5.27 -0.24 21.42
CA MET A 102 -4.44 0.55 20.53
C MET A 102 -4.01 1.83 21.25
N VAL A 103 -2.75 2.23 21.07
CA VAL A 103 -2.20 3.43 21.73
C VAL A 103 -2.27 4.61 20.77
N PHE A 104 -2.93 5.68 21.20
CA PHE A 104 -3.05 6.93 20.48
C PHE A 104 -2.25 8.03 21.16
N ASN A 105 -1.62 8.89 20.37
CA ASN A 105 -0.95 10.08 20.86
C ASN A 105 -1.98 11.22 20.96
N LEU A 106 -2.10 11.82 22.15
CA LEU A 106 -2.93 13.02 22.35
C LEU A 106 -2.25 14.29 21.86
N LYS A 107 -0.91 14.31 21.83
CA LYS A 107 -0.17 15.50 21.42
C LYS A 107 -0.24 15.63 19.91
N LYS A 108 -0.84 16.73 19.44
CA LYS A 108 -0.68 17.15 18.04
C LYS A 108 0.74 17.64 17.84
N ASN A 109 1.50 16.95 16.98
CA ASN A 109 2.85 17.36 16.64
C ASN A 109 2.79 18.63 15.79
N THR A 110 3.37 19.72 16.30
CA THR A 110 3.56 20.96 15.55
C THR A 110 4.89 20.86 14.80
N ASN A 111 4.83 20.81 13.48
CA ASN A 111 6.02 20.87 12.64
C ASN A 111 6.27 22.33 12.27
N PHE A 112 7.50 22.79 12.46
CA PHE A 112 7.94 24.13 12.06
C PHE A 112 8.86 24.00 10.86
N VAL A 113 8.64 24.84 9.87
CA VAL A 113 9.50 24.93 8.68
C VAL A 113 9.91 26.40 8.53
N PHE A 114 11.21 26.66 8.58
CA PHE A 114 11.78 27.99 8.41
C PHE A 114 12.10 28.28 6.93
N ASN A 115 11.11 28.12 6.07
CA ASN A 115 11.23 28.42 4.64
C ASN A 115 10.26 29.55 4.27
N SER A 116 10.68 30.44 3.38
CA SER A 116 9.79 31.43 2.78
C SER A 116 8.78 30.74 1.86
N THR A 117 7.51 31.13 1.96
CA THR A 117 6.45 30.60 1.09
C THR A 117 6.53 31.24 -0.29
N GLY A 118 6.25 30.46 -1.35
CA GLY A 118 6.12 30.97 -2.72
C GLY A 118 7.42 31.28 -3.48
N THR A 119 8.59 30.95 -2.93
CA THR A 119 9.90 31.23 -3.57
C THR A 119 10.34 30.17 -4.57
N LEU A 120 9.84 28.95 -4.47
CA LEU A 120 10.19 27.84 -5.36
C LEU A 120 8.93 27.25 -6.00
N ASN A 121 8.90 27.24 -7.34
CA ASN A 121 7.88 26.53 -8.11
C ASN A 121 8.54 25.36 -8.81
N SER A 122 8.21 24.12 -8.40
CA SER A 122 8.80 22.90 -8.97
C SER A 122 8.58 22.77 -10.47
N HIS A 123 7.48 23.34 -10.99
CA HIS A 123 7.17 23.32 -12.41
C HIS A 123 8.06 24.25 -13.26
N ASN A 124 8.57 25.34 -12.67
CA ASN A 124 9.38 26.35 -13.39
C ASN A 124 10.88 26.24 -13.12
N LEU A 125 11.32 25.27 -12.29
CA LEU A 125 12.75 25.07 -12.00
C LEU A 125 13.59 24.77 -13.25
N LEU A 126 12.98 24.25 -14.32
CA LEU A 126 13.64 23.96 -15.59
C LEU A 126 13.70 25.16 -16.55
N SER A 127 12.79 26.12 -16.41
CA SER A 127 12.63 27.23 -17.37
C SER A 127 13.17 28.56 -16.84
N SER A 128 13.02 28.82 -15.54
CA SER A 128 13.78 29.86 -14.85
C SER A 128 15.05 29.21 -14.32
N ASN A 129 16.21 29.67 -14.80
CA ASN A 129 17.55 29.38 -14.29
C ASN A 129 17.70 29.68 -12.78
N CYS A 130 16.93 29.03 -11.92
CA CYS A 130 16.93 29.27 -10.47
C CYS A 130 17.96 28.41 -9.75
N SER A 131 18.54 27.43 -10.43
CA SER A 131 19.76 26.73 -10.02
C SER A 131 20.87 27.05 -11.02
N TYR A 132 21.34 28.30 -11.05
CA TYR A 132 22.57 28.60 -11.78
C TYR A 132 23.71 27.86 -11.08
N ASP A 133 24.16 26.77 -11.69
CA ASP A 133 25.46 26.22 -11.37
C ASP A 133 26.50 27.24 -11.81
N LYS A 134 27.22 27.83 -10.84
CA LYS A 134 28.18 28.92 -11.08
C LYS A 134 29.18 28.60 -12.19
N PRO A 135 29.74 27.38 -12.30
CA PRO A 135 30.64 27.00 -13.39
C PRO A 135 29.99 27.10 -14.77
N THR A 136 28.76 26.62 -14.95
CA THR A 136 28.04 26.66 -16.23
C THR A 136 27.81 28.10 -16.67
N TYR A 137 27.39 28.97 -15.74
CA TYR A 137 27.21 30.40 -16.03
C TYR A 137 28.51 31.08 -16.48
N ILE A 138 29.62 30.79 -15.78
CA ILE A 138 30.94 31.34 -16.13
C ILE A 138 31.38 30.85 -17.51
N PHE A 139 31.16 29.57 -17.81
CA PHE A 139 31.50 28.99 -19.10
C PHE A 139 30.71 29.61 -20.26
N ASP A 140 29.39 29.78 -20.07
CA ASP A 140 28.52 30.43 -21.06
C ASP A 140 28.94 31.89 -21.32
N GLN A 141 29.36 32.61 -20.27
CA GLN A 141 29.89 33.96 -20.43
C GLN A 141 31.19 34.00 -21.24
N ILE A 142 32.10 33.04 -21.03
CA ILE A 142 33.35 32.94 -21.79
C ILE A 142 33.05 32.65 -23.26
N LEU A 143 32.17 31.67 -23.54
CA LEU A 143 31.73 31.34 -24.90
C LEU A 143 31.09 32.54 -25.60
N MET A 144 30.18 33.23 -24.91
CA MET A 144 29.51 34.42 -25.44
C MET A 144 30.49 35.57 -25.71
N SER A 145 31.51 35.73 -24.85
CA SER A 145 32.56 36.74 -25.03
C SER A 145 33.43 36.44 -26.25
N ALA A 146 33.90 35.18 -26.38
CA ALA A 146 34.69 34.74 -27.53
C ALA A 146 33.91 34.90 -28.84
N PHE A 147 32.65 34.46 -28.86
CA PHE A 147 31.78 34.61 -30.03
C PHE A 147 31.59 36.08 -30.44
N LYS A 148 31.39 37.00 -29.48
CA LYS A 148 31.26 38.43 -29.78
C LYS A 148 32.54 39.03 -30.37
N LEU A 149 33.71 38.59 -29.91
CA LEU A 149 35.00 39.03 -30.45
C LEU A 149 35.19 38.54 -31.88
N ASP A 150 34.86 37.28 -32.16
CA ASP A 150 34.95 36.71 -33.50
C ASP A 150 33.99 37.38 -34.47
N LEU A 151 32.75 37.65 -34.04
CA LEU A 151 31.75 38.35 -34.84
C LEU A 151 32.19 39.80 -35.14
N LYS A 152 32.75 40.49 -34.14
CA LYS A 152 33.32 41.83 -34.32
C LYS A 152 34.44 41.82 -35.36
N ASN A 153 35.39 40.89 -35.24
CA ASN A 153 36.49 40.76 -36.18
C ASN A 153 36.00 40.44 -37.61
N ALA A 154 34.99 39.58 -37.74
CA ALA A 154 34.40 39.23 -39.03
C ALA A 154 33.66 40.40 -39.69
N LEU A 155 33.01 41.27 -38.90
CA LEU A 155 32.33 42.46 -39.43
C LEU A 155 33.32 43.59 -39.78
N GLU A 156 34.35 43.79 -38.98
CA GLU A 156 35.38 44.81 -39.22
C GLU A 156 36.34 44.43 -40.35
N GLY A 157 36.54 43.12 -40.60
CA GLY A 157 37.36 42.61 -41.72
C GLY A 157 36.68 42.63 -43.11
N VAL A 158 35.47 43.17 -43.22
CA VAL A 158 34.70 43.29 -44.47
C VAL A 158 34.66 44.74 -45.01
N ALA A 159 35.40 45.66 -44.38
CA ALA A 159 35.69 47.01 -44.88
C ALA A 159 37.13 47.11 -45.44
#